data_AF-A0A7C9TMU2-F1
#
_entry.id   AF-A0A7C9TMU2-F1
#
_cell.length_a   1.000
_cell.length_b   1.000
_cell.length_c   1.000
_cell.angle_alpha   90.00
_cell.angle_beta   90.00
_cell.angle_gamma   90.00
#
_symmetry.space_group_name_H-M   'P 1'
#
loop_
_entity.id
_entity.type
_entity.pdbx_description
1 polymer ?
#
loop_
_entity_poly.entity_id
_entity_poly.type
_entity_poly.pdbx_seq_one_letter_code
_entity_poly.pdbx_strand_id
1 'polypeptide(L)'
;MLAGSAIGFVAPASAEASSWSGAIICPASSATPNCAGATSEMKVWGTRRVQGVITFSGASSTLMVNNTLARGKVIITVVGYFSGTSFHFARSASRSIGSALSGHSKTLVVRGVPQGAKLLIEVKTAMAPKTSSNRLVKMSVAPRTAAERVSAAKRSVAHLASRTLASWIAAVVYPKVTIPGGTPGASNTGVPRGTRLTVHRGDIHVTRAGATINALDIRGRIFVEASNVTIQNSIVRGPSTAMMNGGLISNLKGYSGLRVINTEIAASAYPTYANGIMGFNFSLTRVNIHNVVDAVDITGNNVHIVSSWLHNNLHYAKDPTRNGTPSHDDSIQIQKGIGISITNNAINGAHNAALMVTQDAGSVGTLSLAGNLFDNGACTVNIAQKSYGPLKGVSVANNRFQRHMTVANCAVIAPATSVPQMVNNVWADTGATVQPSKG
;
A
#
# COMPACT_ATOMS: atom_id res chain seq x y z
N MET A 1 -69.37 9.32 -21.60
CA MET A 1 -69.31 7.98 -20.98
C MET A 1 -67.90 7.46 -21.08
N LEU A 2 -67.32 7.03 -19.96
CA LEU A 2 -66.22 6.05 -19.76
C LEU A 2 -64.89 6.31 -20.53
N ALA A 3 -63.83 6.82 -19.90
CA ALA A 3 -62.89 6.17 -18.96
C ALA A 3 -61.75 5.38 -19.65
N GLY A 4 -60.49 5.68 -19.28
CA GLY A 4 -59.41 4.71 -19.41
C GLY A 4 -58.03 5.22 -19.89
N SER A 5 -57.28 5.82 -18.97
CA SER A 5 -55.83 5.66 -18.75
C SER A 5 -54.78 6.03 -19.82
N ALA A 6 -53.83 6.84 -19.37
CA ALA A 6 -52.73 7.48 -20.08
C ALA A 6 -51.44 6.66 -20.14
N ILE A 7 -50.63 6.87 -21.19
CA ILE A 7 -49.15 6.78 -21.25
C ILE A 7 -48.76 7.70 -22.44
N GLY A 8 -47.85 8.68 -22.42
CA GLY A 8 -46.85 9.14 -21.47
C GLY A 8 -45.66 9.66 -22.29
N PHE A 9 -45.37 10.96 -22.27
CA PHE A 9 -44.07 11.52 -22.66
C PHE A 9 -43.82 12.79 -21.85
N VAL A 10 -43.00 12.66 -20.81
CA VAL A 10 -42.34 13.76 -20.12
C VAL A 10 -40.85 13.44 -20.10
N ALA A 11 -40.04 14.47 -20.36
CA ALA A 11 -38.59 14.49 -20.55
C ALA A 11 -37.76 13.59 -19.61
N PRO A 12 -36.55 13.15 -20.01
CA PRO A 12 -35.71 12.33 -19.16
C PRO A 12 -35.10 13.20 -18.04
N ALA A 13 -35.74 13.17 -16.89
CA ALA A 13 -35.12 13.47 -15.62
C ALA A 13 -35.21 12.22 -14.74
N SER A 14 -34.33 11.26 -15.00
CA SER A 14 -34.00 10.24 -14.01
C SER A 14 -32.49 10.21 -13.87
N ALA A 15 -32.03 10.69 -12.71
CA ALA A 15 -30.75 10.31 -12.17
C ALA A 15 -30.67 8.78 -12.23
N GLU A 16 -29.86 8.27 -13.13
CA GLU A 16 -29.38 6.90 -13.05
C GLU A 16 -28.63 6.81 -11.72
N ALA A 17 -29.33 6.31 -10.70
CA ALA A 17 -28.70 5.70 -9.57
C ALA A 17 -27.85 4.55 -10.13
N SER A 18 -26.59 4.88 -10.45
CA SER A 18 -25.58 3.92 -10.84
C SER A 18 -25.74 2.68 -9.97
N SER A 19 -25.94 1.50 -10.56
CA SER A 19 -26.15 0.30 -9.77
C SER A 19 -24.81 -0.16 -9.24
N TRP A 20 -24.55 0.09 -7.95
CA TRP A 20 -23.33 -0.35 -7.29
C TRP A 20 -23.59 -1.42 -6.25
N SER A 21 -22.71 -2.43 -6.25
CA SER A 21 -22.70 -3.53 -5.27
C SER A 21 -21.69 -3.21 -4.16
N GLY A 22 -22.16 -2.71 -3.02
CA GLY A 22 -21.28 -2.23 -1.97
C GLY A 22 -21.92 -1.99 -0.60
N ALA A 23 -21.10 -1.55 0.34
CA ALA A 23 -21.53 -1.12 1.67
C ALA A 23 -21.08 0.33 1.91
N ILE A 24 -21.99 1.16 2.41
CA ILE A 24 -21.71 2.50 2.88
C ILE A 24 -21.72 2.50 4.39
N ILE A 25 -20.71 3.11 5.01
CA ILE A 25 -20.68 3.31 6.46
C ILE A 25 -20.45 4.79 6.77
N CYS A 26 -21.30 5.34 7.63
CA CYS A 26 -21.26 6.76 8.03
C CYS A 26 -21.61 6.93 9.51
N PRO A 27 -21.16 8.04 10.15
CA PRO A 27 -21.72 8.53 11.40
C PRO A 27 -23.23 8.73 11.28
N ALA A 28 -24.01 8.34 12.28
CA ALA A 28 -25.44 8.62 12.30
C ALA A 28 -25.69 10.05 12.79
N SER A 29 -25.49 11.03 11.91
CA SER A 29 -25.90 12.42 12.11
C SER A 29 -27.16 12.69 11.27
N SER A 30 -28.32 12.33 11.84
CA SER A 30 -29.70 12.64 11.39
C SER A 30 -30.09 12.52 9.89
N ALA A 31 -31.04 11.60 9.66
CA ALA A 31 -32.16 11.64 8.70
C ALA A 31 -32.00 11.34 7.20
N THR A 32 -30.82 11.02 6.63
CA THR A 32 -30.78 10.53 5.23
C THR A 32 -30.17 9.11 5.09
N PRO A 33 -30.84 8.17 4.39
CA PRO A 33 -30.34 6.79 4.19
C PRO A 33 -29.04 6.68 3.38
N ASN A 34 -28.60 7.76 2.72
CA ASN A 34 -27.57 7.75 1.68
C ASN A 34 -26.32 8.58 2.03
N CYS A 35 -26.14 8.94 3.31
CA CYS A 35 -24.98 9.73 3.77
C CYS A 35 -24.74 11.06 3.04
N ALA A 36 -25.76 11.59 2.35
CA ALA A 36 -25.63 12.82 1.59
C ALA A 36 -25.29 13.97 2.57
N GLY A 37 -24.08 14.54 2.40
CA GLY A 37 -23.56 15.60 3.27
C GLY A 37 -22.74 15.13 4.47
N ALA A 38 -22.54 13.81 4.67
CA ALA A 38 -21.63 13.32 5.70
C ALA A 38 -20.16 13.58 5.28
N THR A 39 -19.40 14.30 6.12
CA THR A 39 -17.98 14.58 5.88
C THR A 39 -17.07 13.36 6.12
N SER A 40 -17.64 12.24 6.53
CA SER A 40 -16.92 11.02 6.91
C SER A 40 -17.69 9.79 6.45
N GLU A 41 -17.52 9.42 5.19
CA GLU A 41 -18.13 8.25 4.56
C GLU A 41 -17.05 7.23 4.18
N MET A 42 -17.37 5.95 4.35
CA MET A 42 -16.56 4.85 3.83
C MET A 42 -17.39 4.01 2.86
N LYS A 43 -16.96 3.94 1.59
CA LYS A 43 -17.57 3.10 0.55
C LYS A 43 -16.74 1.86 0.28
N VAL A 44 -17.36 0.69 0.32
CA VAL A 44 -16.72 -0.59 0.03
C VAL A 44 -17.44 -1.28 -1.12
N TRP A 45 -16.68 -1.77 -2.10
CA TRP A 45 -17.20 -2.31 -3.36
C TRP A 45 -16.82 -3.79 -3.54
N GLY A 46 -17.76 -4.61 -4.01
CA GLY A 46 -17.53 -6.03 -4.30
C GLY A 46 -17.27 -6.90 -3.06
N THR A 47 -16.59 -8.05 -3.22
CA THR A 47 -16.15 -8.93 -2.10
C THR A 47 -14.73 -8.55 -1.69
N ARG A 48 -14.57 -7.70 -0.67
CA ARG A 48 -13.26 -7.17 -0.25
C ARG A 48 -13.23 -6.92 1.26
N ARG A 49 -12.01 -6.81 1.79
CA ARG A 49 -11.73 -6.32 3.14
C ARG A 49 -11.10 -4.94 3.02
N VAL A 50 -11.67 -3.95 3.69
CA VAL A 50 -11.17 -2.57 3.68
C VAL A 50 -11.11 -2.07 5.11
N GLN A 51 -10.01 -1.41 5.48
CA GLN A 51 -9.90 -0.67 6.72
C GLN A 51 -9.97 0.82 6.43
N GLY A 52 -10.65 1.56 7.30
CA GLY A 52 -10.84 2.99 7.13
C GLY A 52 -11.09 3.66 8.47
N VAL A 53 -10.75 4.94 8.53
CA VAL A 53 -11.03 5.78 9.69
C VAL A 53 -12.29 6.59 9.41
N ILE A 54 -13.30 6.43 10.26
CA ILE A 54 -14.50 7.26 10.23
C ILE A 54 -14.40 8.29 11.35
N THR A 55 -14.54 9.58 11.00
CA THR A 55 -14.51 10.68 11.97
C THR A 55 -15.93 11.03 12.40
N PHE A 56 -16.18 11.09 13.70
CA PHE A 56 -17.44 11.61 14.24
C PHE A 56 -17.30 13.12 14.50
N SER A 57 -18.21 13.91 13.94
CA SER A 57 -18.30 15.35 14.23
C SER A 57 -19.35 15.70 15.29
N GLY A 58 -20.19 14.74 15.71
CA GLY A 58 -21.28 14.92 16.68
C GLY A 58 -21.19 14.02 17.92
N ALA A 59 -22.18 14.13 18.81
CA ALA A 59 -22.18 13.48 20.12
C ALA A 59 -22.41 11.96 20.14
N SER A 60 -22.74 11.34 19.01
CA SER A 60 -23.20 9.95 18.95
C SER A 60 -22.14 8.97 18.40
N SER A 61 -21.98 7.84 19.09
CA SER A 61 -21.12 6.71 18.69
C SER A 61 -21.90 5.69 17.85
N THR A 62 -22.67 6.15 16.87
CA THR A 62 -23.55 5.31 16.07
C THR A 62 -23.17 5.34 14.60
N LEU A 63 -23.18 4.18 13.95
CA LEU A 63 -22.83 4.02 12.54
C LEU A 63 -24.06 3.58 11.74
N MET A 64 -24.38 4.26 10.65
CA MET A 64 -25.32 3.78 9.65
C MET A 64 -24.59 2.94 8.62
N VAL A 65 -25.15 1.78 8.28
CA VAL A 65 -24.58 0.82 7.35
C VAL A 65 -25.60 0.51 6.27
N ASN A 66 -25.41 1.04 5.07
CA ASN A 66 -26.27 0.71 3.92
C ASN A 66 -25.63 -0.41 3.11
N ASN A 67 -26.22 -1.61 3.12
CA ASN A 67 -25.79 -2.74 2.31
C ASN A 67 -26.66 -2.81 1.04
N THR A 68 -26.07 -2.56 -0.12
CA THR A 68 -26.76 -2.62 -1.41
C THR A 68 -26.69 -4.01 -2.06
N LEU A 69 -26.06 -4.99 -1.41
CA LEU A 69 -25.93 -6.35 -1.92
C LEU A 69 -27.20 -7.17 -1.65
N ALA A 70 -27.95 -7.53 -2.71
CA ALA A 70 -29.16 -8.34 -2.62
C ALA A 70 -28.97 -9.71 -1.93
N ARG A 71 -27.77 -10.30 -2.00
CA ARG A 71 -27.41 -11.60 -1.39
C ARG A 71 -26.03 -11.59 -0.72
N GLY A 72 -25.51 -10.41 -0.34
CA GLY A 72 -24.18 -10.27 0.25
C GLY A 72 -24.22 -10.06 1.77
N LYS A 73 -23.17 -10.50 2.47
CA LYS A 73 -22.94 -10.25 3.89
C LYS A 73 -21.94 -9.11 4.05
N VAL A 74 -22.26 -8.16 4.92
CA VAL A 74 -21.33 -7.14 5.41
C VAL A 74 -21.01 -7.43 6.87
N ILE A 75 -19.73 -7.49 7.20
CA ILE A 75 -19.23 -7.66 8.56
C ILE A 75 -18.42 -6.43 8.91
N ILE A 76 -18.74 -5.81 10.04
CA ILE A 76 -18.08 -4.61 10.54
C ILE A 76 -17.44 -4.94 11.86
N THR A 77 -16.14 -4.66 11.94
CA THR A 77 -15.31 -4.86 13.12
C THR A 77 -14.78 -3.50 13.56
N VAL A 78 -15.08 -3.11 14.78
CA VAL A 78 -14.49 -1.91 15.38
C VAL A 78 -13.12 -2.31 15.94
N VAL A 79 -12.05 -1.79 15.33
CA VAL A 79 -10.67 -2.15 15.71
C VAL A 79 -10.26 -1.37 16.96
N GLY A 80 -10.60 -0.09 17.02
CA GLY A 80 -10.25 0.83 18.10
C GLY A 80 -10.50 2.28 17.71
N TYR A 81 -10.19 3.22 18.59
CA TYR A 81 -10.38 4.65 18.37
C TYR A 81 -9.12 5.45 18.68
N PHE A 82 -9.00 6.62 18.05
CA PHE A 82 -7.97 7.60 18.32
C PHE A 82 -8.48 8.65 19.30
N SER A 83 -7.71 8.90 20.35
CA SER A 83 -7.87 10.05 21.25
C SER A 83 -6.64 10.93 21.10
N GLY A 84 -6.76 12.05 20.37
CA GLY A 84 -5.61 12.83 19.92
C GLY A 84 -4.71 11.99 18.99
N THR A 85 -3.44 11.83 19.36
CA THR A 85 -2.45 11.02 18.63
C THR A 85 -2.37 9.56 19.11
N SER A 86 -3.04 9.23 20.22
CA SER A 86 -2.99 7.89 20.83
C SER A 86 -4.09 6.99 20.27
N PHE A 87 -3.74 5.74 19.95
CA PHE A 87 -4.69 4.74 19.50
C PHE A 87 -5.04 3.76 20.62
N HIS A 88 -6.34 3.57 20.86
CA HIS A 88 -6.89 2.66 21.86
C HIS A 88 -7.64 1.53 21.16
N PHE A 89 -7.17 0.30 21.34
CA PHE A 89 -7.87 -0.86 20.81
C PHE A 89 -9.23 -1.05 21.49
N ALA A 90 -10.25 -1.39 20.71
CA ALA A 90 -11.55 -1.75 21.26
C ALA A 90 -11.43 -3.03 22.11
N ARG A 91 -12.18 -3.13 23.22
CA ARG A 91 -12.22 -4.36 24.03
C ARG A 91 -12.95 -5.48 23.27
N SER A 92 -12.64 -6.75 23.54
CA SER A 92 -13.14 -7.91 22.78
C SER A 92 -14.68 -7.93 22.62
N ALA A 93 -15.43 -7.51 23.67
CA ALA A 93 -16.89 -7.40 23.63
C ALA A 93 -17.43 -6.31 22.67
N SER A 94 -16.61 -5.31 22.32
CA SER A 94 -16.93 -4.24 21.36
C SER A 94 -16.45 -4.54 19.94
N ARG A 95 -15.65 -5.61 19.74
CA ARG A 95 -14.96 -5.89 18.47
C ARG A 95 -15.84 -6.53 17.40
N SER A 96 -16.91 -7.22 17.78
CA SER A 96 -17.75 -7.95 16.82
C SER A 96 -19.23 -7.56 16.97
N ILE A 97 -19.68 -6.60 16.17
CA ILE A 97 -21.11 -6.46 15.89
C ILE A 97 -21.38 -7.32 14.64
N GLY A 98 -21.19 -8.62 14.81
CA GLY A 98 -21.36 -9.63 13.78
C GLY A 98 -22.79 -10.14 13.77
N SER A 99 -23.66 -9.51 13.01
CA SER A 99 -24.77 -10.23 12.39
C SER A 99 -24.71 -9.89 10.91
N ALA A 100 -24.42 -10.88 10.07
CA ALA A 100 -24.49 -10.77 8.63
C ALA A 100 -25.72 -9.94 8.22
N LEU A 101 -25.49 -8.75 7.67
CA LEU A 101 -26.61 -7.91 7.22
C LEU A 101 -27.13 -8.46 5.91
N SER A 102 -28.24 -9.20 5.96
CA SER A 102 -29.07 -9.50 4.79
C SER A 102 -30.21 -8.47 4.75
N GLY A 103 -30.22 -7.58 3.75
CA GLY A 103 -31.22 -6.51 3.60
C GLY A 103 -30.68 -5.09 3.74
N HIS A 104 -31.56 -4.08 3.52
CA HIS A 104 -31.22 -2.65 3.48
C HIS A 104 -30.97 -2.03 4.87
N SER A 105 -30.10 -0.99 4.89
CA SER A 105 -29.73 -0.07 5.98
C SER A 105 -29.92 -0.51 7.45
N LYS A 106 -28.81 -0.64 8.21
CA LYS A 106 -28.83 -0.88 9.68
C LYS A 106 -28.01 0.16 10.45
N THR A 107 -28.48 0.54 11.63
CA THR A 107 -27.72 1.35 12.59
C THR A 107 -27.02 0.47 13.61
N LEU A 108 -25.72 0.70 13.83
CA LEU A 108 -24.88 0.01 14.80
C LEU A 108 -24.48 0.96 15.92
N VAL A 109 -24.62 0.54 17.18
CA VAL A 109 -24.20 1.31 18.35
C VAL A 109 -22.81 0.85 18.77
N VAL A 110 -21.84 1.77 18.80
CA VAL A 110 -20.46 1.52 19.22
C VAL A 110 -20.31 1.98 20.67
N ARG A 111 -20.00 1.05 21.59
CA ARG A 111 -19.85 1.34 23.02
C ARG A 111 -18.36 1.43 23.41
N GLY A 112 -18.06 2.33 24.34
CA GLY A 112 -16.70 2.49 24.90
C GLY A 112 -15.75 3.32 24.04
N VAL A 113 -16.29 4.18 23.18
CA VAL A 113 -15.53 5.15 22.38
C VAL A 113 -15.89 6.56 22.88
N PRO A 114 -14.92 7.40 23.27
CA PRO A 114 -15.18 8.77 23.67
C PRO A 114 -15.81 9.60 22.55
N GLN A 115 -16.66 10.57 22.92
CA GLN A 115 -17.25 11.52 21.99
C GLN A 115 -16.16 12.27 21.21
N GLY A 116 -16.34 12.42 19.90
CA GLY A 116 -15.39 13.10 19.01
C GLY A 116 -14.12 12.31 18.65
N ALA A 117 -13.97 11.08 19.15
CA ALA A 117 -12.86 10.21 18.77
C ALA A 117 -12.99 9.73 17.32
N LYS A 118 -11.86 9.53 16.63
CA LYS A 118 -11.85 8.93 15.29
C LYS A 118 -11.83 7.41 15.41
N LEU A 119 -12.70 6.69 14.71
CA LEU A 119 -12.79 5.23 14.83
C LEU A 119 -12.06 4.55 13.68
N LEU A 120 -11.16 3.62 13.99
CA LEU A 120 -10.64 2.68 13.02
C LEU A 120 -11.60 1.50 12.92
N ILE A 121 -12.15 1.31 11.73
CA ILE A 121 -13.11 0.26 11.43
C ILE A 121 -12.55 -0.60 10.32
N GLU A 122 -12.80 -1.90 10.44
CA GLU A 122 -12.59 -2.85 9.38
C GLU A 122 -13.94 -3.35 8.86
N VAL A 123 -14.08 -3.32 7.54
CA VAL A 123 -15.26 -3.76 6.82
C VAL A 123 -14.89 -4.94 5.94
N LYS A 124 -15.70 -6.00 6.02
CA LYS A 124 -15.63 -7.13 5.10
C LYS A 124 -16.96 -7.27 4.40
N THR A 125 -16.92 -7.30 3.07
CA THR A 125 -18.07 -7.63 2.25
C THR A 125 -17.83 -8.98 1.58
N ALA A 126 -18.85 -9.83 1.54
CA ALA A 126 -18.79 -11.12 0.87
C ALA A 126 -20.11 -11.43 0.17
N MET A 127 -20.07 -11.85 -1.09
CA MET A 127 -21.26 -12.40 -1.75
C MET A 127 -21.60 -13.77 -1.16
N ALA A 128 -22.87 -14.04 -0.85
CA ALA A 128 -23.27 -15.41 -0.54
C ALA A 128 -22.99 -16.29 -1.76
N PRO A 129 -22.56 -17.55 -1.57
CA PRO A 129 -22.46 -18.51 -2.67
C PRO A 129 -23.82 -18.58 -3.39
N LYS A 130 -23.82 -18.63 -4.73
CA LYS A 130 -25.03 -19.07 -5.45
C LYS A 130 -25.32 -20.49 -4.98
N THR A 131 -26.28 -20.66 -4.07
CA THR A 131 -26.86 -21.97 -3.85
C THR A 131 -27.52 -22.36 -5.16
N SER A 132 -26.95 -23.33 -5.86
CA SER A 132 -27.61 -24.07 -6.93
C SER A 132 -28.81 -24.79 -6.33
N SER A 133 -29.92 -24.07 -6.16
CA SER A 133 -31.19 -24.70 -5.89
C SER A 133 -31.71 -25.29 -7.18
N ASN A 134 -31.44 -26.57 -7.38
CA ASN A 134 -32.45 -27.53 -7.83
C ASN A 134 -32.03 -28.92 -7.38
N ARG A 135 -32.13 -29.16 -6.07
CA ARG A 135 -32.46 -30.49 -5.58
C ARG A 135 -33.85 -30.40 -4.98
N LEU A 136 -34.80 -31.06 -5.64
CA LEU A 136 -36.09 -31.43 -5.07
C LEU A 136 -35.84 -32.17 -3.76
N VAL A 137 -36.12 -31.50 -2.64
CA VAL A 137 -36.27 -32.17 -1.35
C VAL A 137 -37.77 -32.38 -1.16
N LYS A 138 -38.20 -33.62 -1.31
CA LYS A 138 -39.54 -34.05 -0.88
C LYS A 138 -39.70 -33.71 0.60
N MET A 139 -40.72 -32.93 0.92
CA MET A 139 -41.13 -32.70 2.30
C MET A 139 -41.70 -33.99 2.87
N SER A 140 -41.18 -34.41 4.02
CA SER A 140 -41.88 -35.27 4.96
C SER A 140 -41.73 -34.65 6.34
N VAL A 141 -42.84 -34.16 6.87
CA VAL A 141 -42.95 -33.67 8.25
C VAL A 141 -43.36 -34.84 9.12
N ALA A 142 -42.59 -35.09 10.18
CA ALA A 142 -43.09 -35.80 11.36
C ALA A 142 -42.57 -35.08 12.63
N PRO A 143 -43.43 -34.87 13.65
CA PRO A 143 -43.10 -34.02 14.80
C PRO A 143 -42.59 -34.80 16.03
N ARG A 144 -42.00 -34.04 16.97
CA ARG A 144 -41.68 -34.37 18.39
C ARG A 144 -40.42 -35.25 18.58
N THR A 145 -39.60 -35.09 19.62
CA THR A 145 -39.76 -34.56 20.99
C THR A 145 -38.47 -33.90 21.51
N ALA A 146 -38.63 -33.06 22.52
CA ALA A 146 -37.59 -32.40 23.29
C ALA A 146 -36.80 -33.32 24.23
N ALA A 147 -35.69 -32.77 24.72
CA ALA A 147 -34.85 -33.17 25.86
C ALA A 147 -33.79 -34.26 25.58
N GLU A 148 -32.52 -33.84 25.52
CA GLU A 148 -31.50 -34.32 26.47
C GLU A 148 -30.14 -33.58 26.34
N ARG A 149 -29.63 -33.18 27.52
CA ARG A 149 -28.24 -33.16 27.96
C ARG A 149 -27.29 -32.05 27.48
N VAL A 150 -27.42 -30.95 28.24
CA VAL A 150 -26.30 -30.23 28.86
C VAL A 150 -25.36 -31.21 29.58
N SER A 151 -24.21 -31.57 29.00
CA SER A 151 -22.94 -31.87 29.72
C SER A 151 -21.79 -32.26 28.78
N ALA A 152 -21.29 -31.34 27.95
CA ALA A 152 -20.04 -31.57 27.20
C ALA A 152 -19.20 -30.30 26.96
N ALA A 153 -19.31 -29.29 27.83
CA ALA A 153 -18.68 -27.97 27.62
C ALA A 153 -17.51 -27.66 28.59
N LYS A 154 -16.91 -28.63 29.28
CA LYS A 154 -15.88 -28.35 30.31
C LYS A 154 -14.56 -29.15 30.23
N ARG A 155 -14.25 -29.83 29.12
CA ARG A 155 -12.96 -30.54 28.97
C ARG A 155 -12.12 -30.20 27.73
N SER A 156 -12.44 -29.14 27.00
CA SER A 156 -11.68 -28.74 25.79
C SER A 156 -10.80 -27.49 25.98
N VAL A 157 -10.71 -26.94 27.19
CA VAL A 157 -10.09 -25.62 27.44
C VAL A 157 -8.63 -25.69 27.94
N ALA A 158 -8.13 -26.87 28.34
CA ALA A 158 -6.77 -27.00 28.90
C ALA A 158 -5.72 -27.62 27.95
N HIS A 159 -6.09 -27.97 26.71
CA HIS A 159 -5.14 -28.56 25.75
C HIS A 159 -4.98 -27.81 24.42
N LEU A 160 -5.73 -26.72 24.19
CA LEU A 160 -5.47 -25.79 23.07
C LEU A 160 -4.61 -24.57 23.48
N ALA A 161 -4.34 -24.40 24.78
CA ALA A 161 -3.71 -23.19 25.33
C ALA A 161 -2.17 -23.16 25.28
N SER A 162 -1.49 -24.29 25.00
CA SER A 162 -0.01 -24.34 24.98
C SER A 162 0.61 -24.57 23.59
N ARG A 163 -0.17 -24.57 22.51
CA ARG A 163 0.38 -24.56 21.13
C ARG A 163 -0.04 -23.34 20.31
N THR A 164 -0.97 -22.52 20.80
CA THR A 164 -1.45 -21.36 20.06
C THR A 164 -0.77 -20.06 20.46
N LEU A 165 -0.13 -19.92 21.63
CA LEU A 165 0.53 -18.65 22.00
C LEU A 165 1.85 -18.35 21.26
N ALA A 166 2.46 -19.31 20.57
CA ALA A 166 3.71 -19.08 19.83
C ALA A 166 3.52 -18.58 18.38
N SER A 167 2.27 -18.43 17.90
CA SER A 167 2.01 -18.06 16.50
C SER A 167 1.26 -16.72 16.30
N TRP A 168 0.96 -15.96 17.35
CA TRP A 168 0.09 -14.76 17.24
C TRP A 168 0.81 -13.40 17.26
N ILE A 169 2.15 -13.39 17.18
CA ILE A 169 2.91 -12.17 16.85
C ILE A 169 3.11 -12.01 15.32
N ALA A 170 2.65 -12.95 14.49
CA ALA A 170 2.90 -12.92 13.04
C ALA A 170 1.63 -13.11 12.18
N ALA A 171 0.69 -12.15 12.14
CA ALA A 171 -0.33 -12.10 11.08
C ALA A 171 -1.17 -10.79 11.03
N VAL A 172 -0.54 -9.64 10.75
CA VAL A 172 -1.17 -8.71 9.78
C VAL A 172 -0.66 -9.17 8.42
N VAL A 173 -1.38 -10.13 7.84
CA VAL A 173 -1.07 -10.64 6.50
C VAL A 173 -1.60 -9.62 5.48
N TYR A 174 -0.78 -8.61 5.17
CA TYR A 174 -0.48 -8.38 3.75
C TYR A 174 -0.20 -9.76 3.15
N PRO A 175 -0.68 -10.12 1.93
CA PRO A 175 -0.35 -11.42 1.37
C PRO A 175 1.11 -11.66 1.66
N LYS A 176 1.40 -12.69 2.47
CA LYS A 176 2.77 -13.07 2.75
C LYS A 176 3.27 -13.46 1.38
N VAL A 177 3.86 -12.49 0.68
CA VAL A 177 4.89 -12.78 -0.29
C VAL A 177 5.81 -13.63 0.55
N THR A 178 5.82 -14.94 0.29
CA THR A 178 6.93 -15.77 0.69
C THR A 178 8.13 -15.06 0.09
N ILE A 179 8.77 -14.23 0.93
CA ILE A 179 10.09 -13.68 0.69
C ILE A 179 10.90 -14.95 0.46
N PRO A 180 11.40 -15.21 -0.77
CA PRO A 180 12.36 -16.27 -0.95
C PRO A 180 13.43 -16.03 0.11
N GLY A 181 13.71 -17.01 0.97
CA GLY A 181 14.64 -16.81 2.08
C GLY A 181 15.94 -16.18 1.57
N GLY A 182 16.45 -15.18 2.28
CA GLY A 182 17.70 -14.51 1.95
C GLY A 182 17.54 -13.03 1.57
N THR A 183 18.68 -12.34 1.56
CA THR A 183 18.81 -10.94 1.13
C THR A 183 18.41 -10.82 -0.35
N PRO A 184 17.68 -9.76 -0.76
CA PRO A 184 17.44 -9.50 -2.18
C PRO A 184 18.75 -9.41 -2.98
N GLY A 185 18.75 -10.01 -4.16
CA GLY A 185 19.90 -10.07 -5.06
C GLY A 185 19.53 -10.75 -6.39
N ALA A 186 20.55 -11.03 -7.21
CA ALA A 186 20.37 -11.55 -8.57
C ALA A 186 19.55 -12.86 -8.67
N SER A 187 19.52 -13.70 -7.61
CA SER A 187 18.83 -14.99 -7.63
C SER A 187 17.34 -14.91 -7.27
N ASN A 188 16.88 -13.81 -6.68
CA ASN A 188 15.51 -13.69 -6.13
C ASN A 188 14.81 -12.36 -6.45
N THR A 189 15.41 -11.52 -7.30
CA THR A 189 14.83 -10.26 -7.80
C THR A 189 14.93 -10.17 -9.32
N GLY A 190 14.21 -9.22 -9.91
CA GLY A 190 14.16 -9.04 -11.35
C GLY A 190 13.31 -10.10 -12.03
N VAL A 191 13.56 -10.33 -13.33
CA VAL A 191 12.79 -11.29 -14.11
C VAL A 191 13.09 -12.72 -13.65
N PRO A 192 12.06 -13.55 -13.37
CA PRO A 192 12.29 -14.93 -12.95
C PRO A 192 13.06 -15.71 -14.02
N ARG A 193 14.07 -16.48 -13.60
CA ARG A 193 14.86 -17.33 -14.50
C ARG A 193 13.96 -18.24 -15.33
N GLY A 194 14.22 -18.31 -16.63
CA GLY A 194 13.43 -19.12 -17.57
C GLY A 194 12.16 -18.44 -18.09
N THR A 195 11.89 -17.19 -17.71
CA THR A 195 10.80 -16.40 -18.33
C THR A 195 11.07 -16.22 -19.81
N ARG A 196 10.11 -16.62 -20.65
CA ARG A 196 10.16 -16.38 -22.10
C ARG A 196 9.66 -14.96 -22.39
N LEU A 197 10.59 -14.06 -22.70
CA LEU A 197 10.28 -12.66 -22.97
C LEU A 197 9.97 -12.42 -24.45
N THR A 198 8.94 -11.63 -24.72
CA THR A 198 8.65 -11.10 -26.05
C THR A 198 9.23 -9.70 -26.16
N VAL A 199 10.02 -9.43 -27.19
CA VAL A 199 10.58 -8.10 -27.43
C VAL A 199 9.45 -7.13 -27.81
N HIS A 200 9.39 -6.00 -27.11
CA HIS A 200 8.58 -4.85 -27.48
C HIS A 200 9.51 -3.69 -27.84
N ARG A 201 9.27 -3.06 -28.99
CA ARG A 201 10.06 -1.90 -29.45
C ARG A 201 9.19 -0.65 -29.41
N GLY A 202 9.74 0.43 -28.86
CA GLY A 202 9.03 1.68 -28.68
C GLY A 202 8.41 1.80 -27.29
N ASP A 203 7.82 2.98 -27.07
CA ASP A 203 7.22 3.34 -25.80
C ASP A 203 5.82 2.75 -25.64
N ILE A 204 5.46 2.43 -24.39
CA ILE A 204 4.14 1.92 -24.02
C ILE A 204 3.40 2.98 -23.23
N HIS A 205 2.27 3.43 -23.76
CA HIS A 205 1.29 4.26 -23.05
C HIS A 205 0.17 3.37 -22.49
N VAL A 206 0.09 3.26 -21.16
CA VAL A 206 -0.89 2.41 -20.49
C VAL A 206 -2.13 3.21 -20.14
N THR A 207 -3.05 3.30 -21.08
CA THR A 207 -4.27 4.13 -20.96
C THR A 207 -5.50 3.36 -20.45
N ARG A 208 -5.42 2.03 -20.35
CA ARG A 208 -6.52 1.17 -19.87
C ARG A 208 -6.33 0.80 -18.40
N ALA A 209 -7.31 1.12 -17.57
CA ALA A 209 -7.30 0.71 -16.16
C ALA A 209 -7.30 -0.81 -16.02
N GLY A 210 -6.56 -1.34 -15.04
CA GLY A 210 -6.42 -2.78 -14.84
C GLY A 210 -5.55 -3.50 -15.88
N ALA A 211 -4.88 -2.77 -16.78
CA ALA A 211 -4.00 -3.38 -17.77
C ALA A 211 -2.84 -4.11 -17.10
N THR A 212 -2.42 -5.22 -17.72
CA THR A 212 -1.27 -6.00 -17.30
C THR A 212 -0.24 -6.04 -18.42
N ILE A 213 0.99 -5.60 -18.13
CA ILE A 213 2.18 -5.80 -18.95
C ILE A 213 2.93 -6.98 -18.34
N ASN A 214 3.12 -8.05 -19.11
CA ASN A 214 3.74 -9.27 -18.60
C ASN A 214 4.68 -9.89 -19.63
N ALA A 215 5.82 -10.40 -19.18
CA ALA A 215 6.78 -11.15 -20.00
C ALA A 215 7.28 -10.39 -21.24
N LEU A 216 7.55 -9.08 -21.11
CA LEU A 216 8.10 -8.28 -22.19
C LEU A 216 9.57 -7.90 -21.95
N ASP A 217 10.37 -7.86 -23.01
CA ASP A 217 11.67 -7.16 -23.08
C ASP A 217 11.45 -5.83 -23.81
N ILE A 218 11.31 -4.74 -23.05
CA ILE A 218 10.82 -3.45 -23.54
C ILE A 218 11.99 -2.54 -23.87
N ARG A 219 12.11 -2.19 -25.15
CA ARG A 219 13.13 -1.27 -25.71
C ARG A 219 12.54 0.12 -25.95
N GLY A 220 11.99 0.66 -24.88
CA GLY A 220 11.31 1.94 -24.80
C GLY A 220 10.90 2.20 -23.35
N ARG A 221 10.14 3.27 -23.14
CA ARG A 221 9.65 3.70 -21.83
C ARG A 221 8.23 3.21 -21.59
N ILE A 222 7.81 3.20 -20.33
CA ILE A 222 6.41 2.96 -19.95
C ILE A 222 5.86 4.23 -19.30
N PHE A 223 4.79 4.76 -19.88
CA PHE A 223 4.00 5.86 -19.32
C PHE A 223 2.70 5.29 -18.76
N VAL A 224 2.52 5.38 -17.45
CA VAL A 224 1.32 4.89 -16.76
C VAL A 224 0.28 6.00 -16.77
N GLU A 225 -0.80 5.77 -17.52
CA GLU A 225 -1.87 6.74 -17.77
C GLU A 225 -3.24 6.21 -17.34
N ALA A 226 -3.26 5.19 -16.48
CA ALA A 226 -4.46 4.58 -15.92
C ALA A 226 -4.19 3.90 -14.57
N SER A 227 -5.25 3.73 -13.78
CA SER A 227 -5.16 3.08 -12.45
C SER A 227 -5.14 1.55 -12.53
N ASN A 228 -4.65 0.93 -11.45
CA ASN A 228 -4.60 -0.52 -11.25
C ASN A 228 -3.77 -1.27 -12.29
N VAL A 229 -2.77 -0.62 -12.87
CA VAL A 229 -1.85 -1.24 -13.83
C VAL A 229 -0.91 -2.21 -13.11
N THR A 230 -0.66 -3.37 -13.70
CA THR A 230 0.36 -4.32 -13.24
C THR A 230 1.43 -4.49 -14.31
N ILE A 231 2.69 -4.33 -13.94
CA ILE A 231 3.87 -4.60 -14.78
C ILE A 231 4.62 -5.73 -14.09
N GLN A 232 4.80 -6.87 -14.77
CA GLN A 232 5.41 -8.04 -14.12
C GLN A 232 6.26 -8.90 -15.05
N ASN A 233 7.24 -9.60 -14.47
CA ASN A 233 8.10 -10.56 -15.18
C ASN A 233 8.70 -9.99 -16.46
N SER A 234 9.05 -8.70 -16.47
CA SER A 234 9.45 -7.96 -17.68
C SER A 234 10.79 -7.27 -17.47
N ILE A 235 11.47 -6.94 -18.56
CA ILE A 235 12.65 -6.07 -18.56
C ILE A 235 12.26 -4.74 -19.19
N VAL A 236 12.58 -3.62 -18.55
CA VAL A 236 12.44 -2.28 -19.11
C VAL A 236 13.82 -1.69 -19.34
N ARG A 237 14.23 -1.59 -20.61
CA ARG A 237 15.58 -1.14 -21.01
C ARG A 237 15.66 0.32 -21.39
N GLY A 238 14.52 0.91 -21.74
CA GLY A 238 14.48 2.23 -22.34
C GLY A 238 14.91 2.24 -23.80
N PRO A 239 14.85 3.42 -24.43
CA PRO A 239 15.36 3.63 -25.77
C PRO A 239 16.90 3.65 -25.79
N SER A 240 17.48 3.36 -26.96
CA SER A 240 18.92 3.51 -27.19
C SER A 240 19.25 4.99 -27.46
N THR A 241 19.36 5.79 -26.41
CA THR A 241 19.65 7.22 -26.45
C THR A 241 20.73 7.60 -25.43
N ALA A 242 21.52 8.63 -25.74
CA ALA A 242 22.53 9.20 -24.84
C ALA A 242 21.92 10.09 -23.74
N MET A 243 20.70 10.58 -23.93
CA MET A 243 19.99 11.41 -22.94
C MET A 243 18.53 11.01 -22.85
N MET A 244 18.01 10.93 -21.62
CA MET A 244 16.59 10.65 -21.36
C MET A 244 16.15 11.32 -20.06
N ASN A 245 15.17 12.21 -20.13
CA ASN A 245 14.60 12.83 -18.93
C ASN A 245 13.44 12.00 -18.36
N GLY A 246 13.49 11.70 -17.06
CA GLY A 246 12.47 11.00 -16.29
C GLY A 246 12.69 9.48 -16.19
N GLY A 247 11.66 8.76 -15.76
CA GLY A 247 11.75 7.32 -15.49
C GLY A 247 11.62 6.43 -16.73
N LEU A 248 12.33 5.29 -16.75
CA LEU A 248 12.04 4.16 -17.64
C LEU A 248 10.58 3.68 -17.45
N ILE A 249 10.08 3.76 -16.21
CA ILE A 249 8.66 3.69 -15.88
C ILE A 249 8.25 5.04 -15.25
N SER A 250 7.16 5.63 -15.72
CA SER A 250 6.68 6.93 -15.23
C SER A 250 5.22 6.87 -14.80
N ASN A 251 4.92 7.22 -13.54
CA ASN A 251 3.57 7.44 -13.01
C ASN A 251 3.44 8.85 -12.41
N LEU A 252 3.84 9.86 -13.20
CA LEU A 252 3.95 11.25 -12.76
C LEU A 252 2.60 11.90 -12.45
N LYS A 253 1.52 11.45 -13.11
CA LYS A 253 0.15 11.88 -12.83
C LYS A 253 -0.45 11.19 -11.60
N GLY A 254 0.25 10.20 -11.03
CA GLY A 254 -0.15 9.56 -9.77
C GLY A 254 -1.37 8.66 -9.87
N TYR A 255 -1.57 7.97 -10.99
CA TYR A 255 -2.65 6.99 -11.10
C TYR A 255 -2.50 5.91 -10.02
N SER A 256 -3.61 5.57 -9.37
CA SER A 256 -3.59 4.72 -8.19
C SER A 256 -3.35 3.25 -8.52
N GLY A 257 -2.65 2.54 -7.64
CA GLY A 257 -2.58 1.08 -7.69
C GLY A 257 -1.65 0.50 -8.75
N LEU A 258 -0.63 1.26 -9.18
CA LEU A 258 0.43 0.70 -10.03
C LEU A 258 1.22 -0.36 -9.24
N ARG A 259 1.39 -1.55 -9.82
CA ARG A 259 2.16 -2.65 -9.24
C ARG A 259 3.27 -3.07 -10.19
N VAL A 260 4.51 -3.08 -9.73
CA VAL A 260 5.67 -3.57 -10.49
C VAL A 260 6.29 -4.76 -9.76
N ILE A 261 6.32 -5.94 -10.39
CA ILE A 261 6.58 -7.21 -9.70
C ILE A 261 7.53 -8.10 -10.50
N ASN A 262 8.64 -8.55 -9.91
CA ASN A 262 9.64 -9.39 -10.60
C ASN A 262 10.09 -8.79 -11.95
N THR A 263 10.40 -7.49 -11.94
CA THR A 263 10.74 -6.75 -13.15
C THR A 263 12.17 -6.25 -13.02
N GLU A 264 12.95 -6.39 -14.08
CA GLU A 264 14.26 -5.76 -14.21
C GLU A 264 14.09 -4.40 -14.90
N ILE A 265 14.68 -3.36 -14.34
CA ILE A 265 14.61 -2.00 -14.86
C ILE A 265 16.05 -1.51 -14.97
N ALA A 266 16.58 -1.45 -16.19
CA ALA A 266 17.97 -1.12 -16.40
C ALA A 266 18.24 -0.50 -17.75
N ALA A 267 18.82 0.71 -17.78
CA ALA A 267 19.01 1.42 -19.03
C ALA A 267 20.08 0.74 -19.89
N SER A 268 19.78 0.48 -21.18
CA SER A 268 20.72 -0.21 -22.08
C SER A 268 21.78 0.67 -22.72
N ALA A 269 21.56 1.99 -22.78
CA ALA A 269 22.44 2.94 -23.46
C ALA A 269 23.04 4.01 -22.53
N TYR A 270 22.97 3.78 -21.21
CA TYR A 270 23.47 4.69 -20.18
C TYR A 270 23.09 6.16 -20.44
N PRO A 271 21.79 6.49 -20.59
CA PRO A 271 21.40 7.86 -20.84
C PRO A 271 21.64 8.70 -19.59
N THR A 272 22.26 9.87 -19.75
CA THR A 272 22.26 10.88 -18.69
C THR A 272 20.79 11.24 -18.37
N TYR A 273 20.48 11.47 -17.09
CA TYR A 273 19.12 11.66 -16.51
C TYR A 273 18.19 10.44 -16.40
N ALA A 274 18.62 9.24 -16.78
CA ALA A 274 17.72 8.09 -16.73
C ALA A 274 17.41 7.65 -15.30
N ASN A 275 16.17 7.83 -14.86
CA ASN A 275 15.69 7.23 -13.60
C ASN A 275 15.06 5.85 -13.90
N GLY A 276 15.08 4.94 -12.93
CA GLY A 276 14.43 3.64 -13.06
C GLY A 276 12.91 3.80 -13.10
N ILE A 277 12.33 4.26 -12.00
CA ILE A 277 10.91 4.63 -11.94
C ILE A 277 10.72 6.00 -11.28
N MET A 278 9.82 6.80 -11.83
CA MET A 278 9.52 8.14 -11.31
C MET A 278 8.00 8.34 -11.12
N GLY A 279 7.58 8.90 -9.99
CA GLY A 279 6.18 9.20 -9.71
C GLY A 279 5.74 8.86 -8.29
N PHE A 280 4.48 8.47 -8.12
CA PHE A 280 3.92 8.05 -6.83
C PHE A 280 2.74 7.09 -7.01
N ASN A 281 2.07 6.66 -5.93
CA ASN A 281 0.94 5.72 -5.97
C ASN A 281 1.28 4.33 -6.56
N PHE A 282 2.47 3.81 -6.26
CA PHE A 282 2.95 2.54 -6.80
C PHE A 282 3.56 1.62 -5.74
N SER A 283 3.58 0.32 -6.04
CA SER A 283 4.34 -0.67 -5.27
C SER A 283 5.34 -1.41 -6.14
N LEU A 284 6.56 -1.58 -5.64
CA LEU A 284 7.64 -2.38 -6.22
C LEU A 284 7.83 -3.64 -5.37
N THR A 285 7.87 -4.81 -5.99
CA THR A 285 8.08 -6.08 -5.29
C THR A 285 9.04 -6.97 -6.06
N ARG A 286 10.17 -7.33 -5.43
CA ARG A 286 11.24 -8.13 -6.07
C ARG A 286 11.70 -7.55 -7.39
N VAL A 287 11.74 -6.23 -7.50
CA VAL A 287 12.33 -5.59 -8.68
C VAL A 287 13.85 -5.62 -8.58
N ASN A 288 14.51 -5.67 -9.73
CA ASN A 288 15.93 -5.45 -9.87
C ASN A 288 16.13 -4.14 -10.64
N ILE A 289 16.68 -3.11 -10.01
CA ILE A 289 16.89 -1.82 -10.67
C ILE A 289 18.38 -1.48 -10.61
N HIS A 290 18.99 -1.28 -11.78
CA HIS A 290 20.39 -0.92 -11.91
C HIS A 290 20.67 -0.17 -13.20
N ASN A 291 21.88 0.35 -13.36
CA ASN A 291 22.28 1.12 -14.54
C ASN A 291 21.29 2.26 -14.86
N VAL A 292 20.88 2.98 -13.82
CA VAL A 292 20.11 4.23 -13.87
C VAL A 292 20.68 5.21 -12.85
N VAL A 293 20.50 6.53 -13.04
CA VAL A 293 21.00 7.57 -12.13
C VAL A 293 20.28 7.45 -10.79
N ASP A 294 18.96 7.67 -10.77
CA ASP A 294 18.13 7.38 -9.61
C ASP A 294 17.29 6.12 -9.85
N ALA A 295 17.43 5.10 -8.99
CA ALA A 295 16.65 3.88 -9.19
C ALA A 295 15.15 4.12 -8.96
N VAL A 296 14.81 4.94 -7.96
CA VAL A 296 13.44 5.36 -7.67
C VAL A 296 13.40 6.84 -7.31
N ASP A 297 12.61 7.63 -8.05
CA ASP A 297 12.36 9.04 -7.75
C ASP A 297 10.89 9.25 -7.38
N ILE A 298 10.65 9.52 -6.09
CA ILE A 298 9.33 9.62 -5.48
C ILE A 298 8.89 11.09 -5.43
N THR A 299 7.80 11.39 -6.13
CA THR A 299 7.27 12.74 -6.27
C THR A 299 5.87 12.91 -5.63
N GLY A 300 5.48 12.01 -4.74
CA GLY A 300 4.18 12.03 -4.07
C GLY A 300 3.92 10.85 -3.12
N ASN A 301 2.64 10.60 -2.83
CA ASN A 301 2.21 9.72 -1.74
C ASN A 301 2.19 8.23 -2.09
N ASN A 302 2.06 7.39 -1.05
CA ASN A 302 1.63 6.00 -1.15
C ASN A 302 2.56 5.16 -2.05
N VAL A 303 3.80 4.99 -1.60
CA VAL A 303 4.83 4.21 -2.29
C VAL A 303 5.32 3.09 -1.39
N HIS A 304 5.39 1.87 -1.94
CA HIS A 304 5.87 0.70 -1.21
C HIS A 304 6.95 -0.02 -2.01
N ILE A 305 8.14 -0.18 -1.45
CA ILE A 305 9.27 -0.87 -2.10
C ILE A 305 9.65 -2.05 -1.23
N VAL A 306 9.45 -3.27 -1.72
CA VAL A 306 9.51 -4.48 -0.90
C VAL A 306 10.39 -5.55 -1.55
N SER A 307 11.32 -6.13 -0.77
CA SER A 307 12.10 -7.31 -1.20
C SER A 307 12.81 -7.12 -2.55
N SER A 308 13.28 -5.91 -2.83
CA SER A 308 13.84 -5.51 -4.12
C SER A 308 15.34 -5.24 -4.00
N TRP A 309 16.04 -5.28 -5.14
CA TRP A 309 17.47 -5.01 -5.23
C TRP A 309 17.68 -3.76 -6.08
N LEU A 310 18.23 -2.71 -5.47
CA LEU A 310 18.60 -1.46 -6.14
C LEU A 310 20.11 -1.35 -6.07
N HIS A 311 20.79 -1.39 -7.21
CA HIS A 311 22.24 -1.50 -7.23
C HIS A 311 22.87 -0.87 -8.47
N ASN A 312 24.19 -0.66 -8.46
CA ASN A 312 24.95 -0.20 -9.63
C ASN A 312 24.31 1.03 -10.29
N ASN A 313 24.04 2.07 -9.50
CA ASN A 313 23.61 3.36 -10.03
C ASN A 313 24.61 3.88 -11.08
N LEU A 314 24.11 4.61 -12.08
CA LEU A 314 24.97 5.33 -13.00
C LEU A 314 25.48 6.59 -12.34
N HIS A 315 26.80 6.72 -12.34
CA HIS A 315 27.47 7.89 -11.84
C HIS A 315 28.32 8.50 -12.96
N TYR A 316 28.09 9.78 -13.23
CA TYR A 316 28.92 10.54 -14.14
C TYR A 316 29.79 11.49 -13.33
N ALA A 317 31.11 11.40 -13.45
CA ALA A 317 32.03 12.32 -12.77
C ALA A 317 31.89 13.77 -13.28
N LYS A 318 31.43 13.94 -14.53
CA LYS A 318 31.09 15.22 -15.15
C LYS A 318 29.72 15.10 -15.78
N ASP A 319 28.71 15.43 -15.01
CA ASP A 319 27.34 15.46 -15.46
C ASP A 319 27.07 16.80 -16.18
N PRO A 320 26.85 16.83 -17.51
CA PRO A 320 26.62 18.07 -18.24
C PRO A 320 25.36 18.80 -17.76
N THR A 321 24.50 18.10 -17.04
CA THR A 321 23.23 18.59 -16.52
C THR A 321 23.36 19.21 -15.13
N ARG A 322 24.51 18.99 -14.49
CA ARG A 322 24.92 19.59 -13.23
C ARG A 322 26.09 20.56 -13.43
N ASN A 323 26.11 21.27 -14.56
CA ASN A 323 27.17 22.20 -14.92
C ASN A 323 28.58 21.57 -14.85
N GLY A 324 28.68 20.27 -15.17
CA GLY A 324 29.95 19.53 -15.19
C GLY A 324 30.42 18.99 -13.84
N THR A 325 29.62 19.10 -12.78
CA THR A 325 29.90 18.44 -11.49
C THR A 325 29.47 16.96 -11.53
N PRO A 326 29.88 16.12 -10.56
CA PRO A 326 29.39 14.75 -10.49
C PRO A 326 27.86 14.66 -10.41
N SER A 327 27.28 13.59 -10.96
CA SER A 327 25.86 13.28 -10.81
C SER A 327 25.49 13.10 -9.34
N HIS A 328 24.26 13.48 -8.98
CA HIS A 328 23.68 13.08 -7.70
C HIS A 328 22.87 11.81 -7.94
N ASP A 329 23.55 10.66 -7.99
CA ASP A 329 22.91 9.36 -8.13
C ASP A 329 22.42 8.84 -6.78
N ASP A 330 21.12 8.91 -6.57
CA ASP A 330 20.45 8.41 -5.37
C ASP A 330 19.74 7.10 -5.69
N SER A 331 19.96 6.01 -4.93
CA SER A 331 19.14 4.80 -5.19
C SER A 331 17.65 5.10 -4.98
N ILE A 332 17.29 5.88 -3.95
CA ILE A 332 15.93 6.36 -3.75
C ILE A 332 15.96 7.85 -3.42
N GLN A 333 15.40 8.69 -4.29
CA GLN A 333 15.18 10.11 -4.02
C GLN A 333 13.71 10.36 -3.66
N ILE A 334 13.46 11.14 -2.60
CA ILE A 334 12.12 11.52 -2.15
C ILE A 334 12.00 13.05 -2.17
N GLN A 335 11.24 13.56 -3.14
CA GLN A 335 11.02 14.99 -3.31
C GLN A 335 9.83 15.51 -2.50
N LYS A 336 8.79 14.68 -2.32
CA LYS A 336 7.62 14.93 -1.45
C LYS A 336 6.81 13.65 -1.24
N GLY A 337 5.98 13.62 -0.20
CA GLY A 337 4.92 12.63 -0.08
C GLY A 337 4.75 12.02 1.30
N ILE A 338 3.57 11.40 1.52
CA ILE A 338 3.24 10.68 2.73
C ILE A 338 2.91 9.21 2.49
N GLY A 339 3.20 8.36 3.49
CA GLY A 339 2.90 6.93 3.44
C GLY A 339 3.86 6.19 2.51
N ILE A 340 5.16 6.32 2.78
CA ILE A 340 6.22 5.69 2.01
C ILE A 340 6.85 4.60 2.88
N SER A 341 6.94 3.37 2.37
CA SER A 341 7.57 2.25 3.07
C SER A 341 8.60 1.54 2.20
N ILE A 342 9.80 1.36 2.75
CA ILE A 342 10.94 0.72 2.09
C ILE A 342 11.35 -0.44 2.99
N THR A 343 11.01 -1.67 2.57
CA THR A 343 11.06 -2.84 3.43
C THR A 343 11.79 -4.02 2.82
N ASN A 344 12.74 -4.58 3.59
CA ASN A 344 13.47 -5.79 3.24
C ASN A 344 14.17 -5.70 1.87
N ASN A 345 14.72 -4.54 1.51
CA ASN A 345 15.45 -4.36 0.26
C ASN A 345 16.96 -4.52 0.46
N ALA A 346 17.68 -4.83 -0.62
CA ALA A 346 19.13 -4.60 -0.70
C ALA A 346 19.34 -3.35 -1.56
N ILE A 347 20.03 -2.35 -1.01
CA ILE A 347 20.19 -1.03 -1.64
C ILE A 347 21.66 -0.65 -1.54
N ASN A 348 22.34 -0.57 -2.67
CA ASN A 348 23.79 -0.34 -2.74
C ASN A 348 24.20 0.36 -4.03
N GLY A 349 25.47 0.75 -4.16
CA GLY A 349 26.06 1.24 -5.41
C GLY A 349 25.79 2.70 -5.78
N ALA A 350 24.96 3.43 -5.02
CA ALA A 350 24.84 4.89 -5.16
C ALA A 350 26.07 5.61 -4.58
N HIS A 351 26.53 6.67 -5.25
CA HIS A 351 27.62 7.52 -4.75
C HIS A 351 27.09 8.64 -3.86
N ASN A 352 25.89 9.18 -4.15
CA ASN A 352 25.33 10.28 -3.38
C ASN A 352 24.62 9.76 -2.11
N ALA A 353 23.54 8.98 -2.24
CA ALA A 353 22.90 8.31 -1.12
C ALA A 353 22.13 7.06 -1.55
N ALA A 354 22.06 6.05 -0.67
CA ALA A 354 21.13 4.94 -0.85
C ALA A 354 19.68 5.41 -0.67
N LEU A 355 19.46 6.40 0.19
CA LEU A 355 18.20 7.12 0.29
C LEU A 355 18.43 8.60 0.57
N MET A 356 17.88 9.47 -0.27
CA MET A 356 17.89 10.92 -0.13
C MET A 356 16.47 11.44 0.03
N VAL A 357 16.19 12.11 1.15
CA VAL A 357 14.98 12.92 1.30
C VAL A 357 15.36 14.37 1.14
N THR A 358 14.92 15.00 0.05
CA THR A 358 15.23 16.41 -0.19
C THR A 358 14.13 17.34 0.31
N GLN A 359 12.85 16.96 0.22
CA GLN A 359 11.72 17.89 0.33
C GLN A 359 11.84 19.08 -0.65
N ASP A 360 12.28 18.88 -1.90
CA ASP A 360 12.35 20.00 -2.86
C ASP A 360 10.96 20.41 -3.41
N ALA A 361 10.01 19.47 -3.44
CA ALA A 361 8.70 19.67 -4.08
C ALA A 361 7.53 19.71 -3.08
N GLY A 362 7.77 19.46 -1.79
CA GLY A 362 6.74 19.38 -0.77
C GLY A 362 7.20 18.63 0.49
N SER A 363 6.34 18.62 1.51
CA SER A 363 6.62 17.92 2.76
C SER A 363 6.63 16.39 2.59
N VAL A 364 7.43 15.75 3.42
CA VAL A 364 7.57 14.30 3.55
C VAL A 364 7.18 13.88 4.97
N GLY A 365 6.40 12.81 5.07
CA GLY A 365 6.01 12.27 6.37
C GLY A 365 5.50 10.84 6.31
N THR A 366 5.38 10.17 7.45
CA THR A 366 5.04 8.73 7.51
C THR A 366 5.96 7.93 6.58
N LEU A 367 7.27 8.05 6.81
CA LEU A 367 8.33 7.35 6.09
C LEU A 367 8.86 6.21 6.96
N SER A 368 8.84 4.99 6.43
CA SER A 368 9.35 3.81 7.15
C SER A 368 10.44 3.10 6.34
N LEU A 369 11.62 2.96 6.95
CA LEU A 369 12.73 2.15 6.44
C LEU A 369 12.90 0.94 7.35
N ALA A 370 12.52 -0.25 6.89
CA ALA A 370 12.45 -1.43 7.74
C ALA A 370 13.17 -2.65 7.17
N GLY A 371 14.12 -3.23 7.91
CA GLY A 371 14.71 -4.53 7.56
C GLY A 371 15.57 -4.52 6.30
N ASN A 372 16.04 -3.36 5.83
CA ASN A 372 16.84 -3.27 4.62
C ASN A 372 18.33 -3.55 4.91
N LEU A 373 19.03 -4.03 3.89
CA LEU A 373 20.49 -3.99 3.81
C LEU A 373 20.87 -2.77 2.98
N PHE A 374 21.53 -1.81 3.63
CA PHE A 374 22.00 -0.59 3.02
C PHE A 374 23.52 -0.60 2.86
N ASP A 375 24.01 -0.05 1.77
CA ASP A 375 25.43 0.18 1.51
C ASP A 375 25.64 1.43 0.65
N ASN A 376 26.86 1.94 0.62
CA ASN A 376 27.29 3.10 -0.16
C ASN A 376 26.56 4.42 0.19
N GLY A 377 26.70 5.42 -0.68
CA GLY A 377 26.37 6.83 -0.45
C GLY A 377 27.50 7.62 0.22
N ALA A 378 27.37 8.95 0.26
CA ALA A 378 28.21 9.79 1.08
C ALA A 378 27.84 9.62 2.56
N CYS A 379 26.58 9.92 2.87
CA CYS A 379 25.86 9.33 3.99
C CYS A 379 24.80 8.40 3.39
N THR A 380 24.62 7.22 3.96
CA THR A 380 23.79 6.18 3.33
C THR A 380 22.31 6.56 3.28
N VAL A 381 21.78 7.11 4.37
CA VAL A 381 20.45 7.71 4.45
C VAL A 381 20.60 9.19 4.82
N ASN A 382 20.13 10.07 3.95
CA ASN A 382 20.17 11.51 4.14
C ASN A 382 18.76 12.08 4.23
N ILE A 383 18.47 12.79 5.31
CA ILE A 383 17.18 13.45 5.55
C ILE A 383 17.40 14.95 5.57
N ALA A 384 16.89 15.68 4.58
CA ALA A 384 16.86 17.13 4.56
C ALA A 384 15.42 17.65 4.65
N GLN A 385 15.23 18.71 5.46
CA GLN A 385 13.92 19.35 5.65
C GLN A 385 13.65 20.53 4.69
N LYS A 386 14.70 21.16 4.16
CA LYS A 386 14.63 22.37 3.31
C LYS A 386 13.64 23.41 3.86
N SER A 387 12.93 24.11 2.98
CA SER A 387 11.96 25.17 3.32
C SER A 387 10.61 24.64 3.81
N TYR A 388 10.34 23.33 3.73
CA TYR A 388 9.04 22.75 4.12
C TYR A 388 8.98 22.35 5.61
N GLY A 389 10.08 22.56 6.34
CA GLY A 389 10.15 22.32 7.77
C GLY A 389 10.21 20.83 8.14
N PRO A 390 10.14 20.52 9.45
CA PRO A 390 10.52 19.21 9.95
C PRO A 390 9.66 18.05 9.43
N LEU A 391 10.32 16.93 9.12
CA LEU A 391 9.62 15.70 8.72
C LEU A 391 8.87 15.10 9.92
N LYS A 392 7.69 14.52 9.66
CA LYS A 392 6.85 13.91 10.71
C LYS A 392 6.69 12.42 10.49
N GLY A 393 6.89 11.62 11.54
CA GLY A 393 6.65 10.17 11.49
C GLY A 393 7.66 9.43 10.62
N VAL A 394 8.95 9.75 10.76
CA VAL A 394 10.04 9.00 10.12
C VAL A 394 10.52 7.91 11.07
N SER A 395 10.56 6.66 10.60
CA SER A 395 11.06 5.51 11.35
C SER A 395 12.10 4.76 10.53
N VAL A 396 13.23 4.45 11.17
CA VAL A 396 14.31 3.65 10.62
C VAL A 396 14.51 2.49 11.57
N ALA A 397 14.13 1.29 11.17
CA ALA A 397 14.06 0.13 12.06
C ALA A 397 14.65 -1.16 11.48
N ASN A 398 15.38 -1.91 12.29
CA ASN A 398 15.89 -3.25 11.97
C ASN A 398 16.75 -3.32 10.69
N ASN A 399 17.38 -2.21 10.29
CA ASN A 399 18.22 -2.18 9.08
C ASN A 399 19.65 -2.60 9.42
N ARG A 400 20.34 -3.16 8.42
CA ARG A 400 21.78 -3.44 8.45
C ARG A 400 22.50 -2.47 7.52
N PHE A 401 23.55 -1.83 8.01
CA PHE A 401 24.36 -0.88 7.25
C PHE A 401 25.75 -1.45 7.02
N GLN A 402 26.17 -1.52 5.76
CA GLN A 402 27.56 -1.77 5.37
C GLN A 402 28.39 -0.49 5.52
N ARG A 403 29.71 -0.60 5.31
CA ARG A 403 30.67 0.48 5.58
C ARG A 403 31.24 1.14 4.32
N HIS A 404 30.68 0.91 3.12
CA HIS A 404 31.26 1.48 1.89
C HIS A 404 30.74 2.89 1.57
N MET A 405 30.43 3.68 2.61
CA MET A 405 30.09 5.10 2.47
C MET A 405 31.34 6.00 2.45
N THR A 406 31.29 7.14 1.76
CA THR A 406 32.46 8.04 1.67
C THR A 406 32.66 8.89 2.94
N VAL A 407 31.58 9.22 3.67
CA VAL A 407 31.67 9.84 4.99
C VAL A 407 31.64 8.75 6.05
N ALA A 408 32.78 8.56 6.72
CA ALA A 408 32.95 7.50 7.70
C ALA A 408 31.82 7.51 8.75
N ASN A 409 31.23 6.34 8.97
CA ASN A 409 30.18 6.04 9.93
C ASN A 409 28.88 6.84 9.75
N CYS A 410 28.65 7.45 8.58
CA CYS A 410 27.44 8.23 8.32
C CYS A 410 26.29 7.37 7.75
N ALA A 411 25.76 6.45 8.55
CA ALA A 411 24.64 5.60 8.12
C ALA A 411 23.33 6.37 7.94
N VAL A 412 23.01 7.27 8.88
CA VAL A 412 21.82 8.12 8.84
C VAL A 412 22.23 9.52 9.26
N ILE A 413 21.93 10.53 8.45
CA ILE A 413 22.12 11.95 8.79
C ILE A 413 20.78 12.68 8.71
N ALA A 414 20.49 13.50 9.72
CA ALA A 414 19.26 14.29 9.80
C ALA A 414 19.47 15.57 10.63
N PRO A 415 18.76 16.68 10.29
CA PRO A 415 18.65 17.85 11.15
C PRO A 415 18.09 17.48 12.52
N ALA A 416 18.51 18.21 13.56
CA ALA A 416 18.05 18.01 14.94
C ALA A 416 16.51 18.10 15.09
N THR A 417 15.84 18.80 14.18
CA THR A 417 14.37 18.95 14.15
C THR A 417 13.66 17.79 13.47
N SER A 418 14.37 16.96 12.70
CA SER A 418 13.82 15.85 11.90
C SER A 418 14.46 14.50 12.23
N VAL A 419 14.95 14.33 13.46
CA VAL A 419 15.60 13.08 13.89
C VAL A 419 14.61 11.93 13.75
N PRO A 420 14.93 10.89 12.95
CA PRO A 420 14.05 9.74 12.79
C PRO A 420 13.99 8.90 14.07
N GLN A 421 12.89 8.18 14.27
CA GLN A 421 12.82 7.14 15.29
C GLN A 421 13.72 5.96 14.88
N MET A 422 14.82 5.76 15.61
CA MET A 422 15.80 4.70 15.37
C MET A 422 15.49 3.48 16.25
N VAL A 423 15.38 2.29 15.66
CA VAL A 423 15.15 1.03 16.40
C VAL A 423 15.98 -0.11 15.81
N ASN A 424 16.84 -0.76 16.58
CA ASN A 424 17.57 -1.98 16.17
C ASN A 424 18.32 -1.87 14.82
N ASN A 425 18.84 -0.69 14.48
CA ASN A 425 19.71 -0.54 13.32
C ASN A 425 21.13 -0.90 13.71
N VAL A 426 21.79 -1.72 12.91
CA VAL A 426 23.12 -2.24 13.24
C VAL A 426 24.07 -2.13 12.06
N TRP A 427 25.36 -2.01 12.35
CA TRP A 427 26.41 -2.21 11.36
C TRP A 427 26.50 -3.69 10.99
N ALA A 428 26.58 -3.99 9.70
CA ALA A 428 26.53 -5.36 9.19
C ALA A 428 27.78 -6.19 9.56
N ASP A 429 28.93 -5.53 9.74
CA ASP A 429 30.23 -6.12 10.07
C ASP A 429 30.35 -6.54 11.55
N THR A 430 29.80 -5.74 12.45
CA THR A 430 30.06 -5.79 13.89
C THR A 430 28.81 -6.04 14.71
N GLY A 431 27.62 -5.83 14.14
CA GLY A 431 26.36 -5.85 14.88
C GLY A 431 26.18 -4.66 15.84
N ALA A 432 27.11 -3.71 15.87
CA ALA A 432 27.04 -2.54 16.74
C ALA A 432 25.89 -1.62 16.33
N THR A 433 25.23 -1.01 17.31
CA THR A 433 24.11 -0.09 17.06
C THR A 433 24.54 1.12 16.25
N VAL A 434 23.76 1.42 15.20
CA VAL A 434 23.89 2.64 14.41
C VAL A 434 23.24 3.81 15.16
N GLN A 435 23.98 4.90 15.32
CA GLN A 435 23.47 6.17 15.82
C GLN A 435 23.30 7.15 14.65
N PRO A 436 22.27 8.02 14.68
CA PRO A 436 22.12 9.07 13.69
C PRO A 436 23.20 10.14 13.87
N SER A 437 23.84 10.55 12.77
CA SER A 437 24.69 11.72 12.71
C SER A 437 23.84 13.00 12.72
N LYS A 438 24.35 14.05 13.38
CA LYS A 438 23.76 15.38 13.30
C LYS A 438 24.07 15.98 11.92
N GLY A 439 23.03 16.38 11.20
CA GLY A 439 23.12 17.08 9.91
C GLY A 439 22.79 18.56 9.98
#